data_AF-A0A9P4XQE1-F1
#
_entry.id   AF-A0A9P4XQE1-F1
#
_cell.length_a   1.000
_cell.length_b   1.000
_cell.length_c   1.000
_cell.angle_alpha   90.00
_cell.angle_beta   90.00
_cell.angle_gamma   90.00
#
_symmetry.space_group_name_H-M   'P 1'
#
loop_
_entity.id
_entity.type
_entity.pdbx_description
1 polymer ?
#
loop_
_entity_poly.entity_id
_entity_poly.type
_entity_poly.pdbx_seq_one_letter_code
_entity_poly.pdbx_strand_id
1 'polypeptide(L)' 'MAGVATYTIAGRQIGGHYLAMGWLATLFGGAYYAASGPKKPANAVATPPINASSSDEADFIKKFLEEQDKKH' A
#
# COMPACT_ATOMS: atom_id res chain seq x y z
N MET A 1 -21.22 15.01 35.78
CA MET A 1 -20.16 15.88 35.21
C MET A 1 -19.10 14.99 34.60
N ALA A 2 -19.15 14.76 33.28
CA ALA A 2 -18.17 13.92 32.59
C ALA A 2 -16.80 14.63 32.58
N GLY A 3 -15.93 14.28 33.52
CA GLY A 3 -14.60 14.86 33.62
C GLY A 3 -13.76 14.47 32.42
N VAL A 4 -13.10 15.45 31.79
CA VAL A 4 -12.06 15.17 30.81
C VAL A 4 -10.97 14.36 31.52
N ALA A 5 -10.81 13.08 31.14
CA ALA A 5 -9.76 12.25 31.67
C ALA A 5 -8.41 12.88 31.31
N THR A 6 -7.60 13.23 32.32
CA THR A 6 -6.24 13.75 32.11
C THR A 6 -5.26 12.69 32.57
N TYR A 7 -4.22 12.46 31.77
CA TYR A 7 -3.22 11.44 32.06
C TYR A 7 -1.85 12.09 32.19
N THR A 8 -1.10 11.71 33.22
CA THR A 8 0.29 12.14 33.42
C THR A 8 1.19 11.35 32.48
N ILE A 9 1.73 12.01 31.46
CA ILE A 9 2.66 11.40 30.51
C ILE A 9 3.96 12.21 30.57
N ALA A 10 5.07 11.53 30.87
CA ALA A 10 6.40 12.15 31.02
C ALA A 10 6.40 13.40 31.94
N GLY A 11 5.66 13.34 33.05
CA GLY A 11 5.57 14.43 34.04
C GLY A 11 4.64 15.59 33.65
N ARG A 12 3.90 15.49 32.54
CA ARG A 12 2.95 16.53 32.08
C ARG A 12 1.53 15.97 32.02
N GLN A 13 0.54 16.77 32.45
CA GLN A 13 -0.87 16.43 32.31
C GLN A 13 -1.32 16.65 30.86
N ILE A 14 -1.63 15.56 30.16
CA ILE A 14 -2.19 15.61 28.80
C ILE A 14 -3.68 15.29 28.88
N GLY A 15 -4.51 16.14 28.28
CA GLY A 15 -5.93 15.88 28.13
C GLY A 15 -6.16 14.64 27.27
N GLY A 16 -7.01 13.72 27.73
CA GLY A 16 -7.27 12.45 27.07
C GLY A 16 -7.72 12.59 25.62
N HIS A 17 -8.38 13.69 25.26
CA HIS A 17 -8.77 14.01 23.89
C HIS A 17 -7.56 14.23 22.97
N TYR A 18 -6.54 14.94 23.43
CA TYR A 18 -5.30 15.14 22.65
C TYR A 18 -4.50 13.86 22.55
N LEU A 19 -4.47 13.07 23.61
CA LEU A 19 -3.81 11.77 23.62
C LEU A 19 -4.46 10.80 22.62
N ALA A 20 -5.79 10.71 22.62
CA ALA A 20 -6.54 9.88 21.69
C ALA A 20 -6.31 10.33 20.24
N MET A 21 -6.38 11.63 19.96
CA MET A 21 -6.13 12.17 18.62
C MET A 21 -4.69 11.91 18.15
N GLY A 22 -3.71 12.05 19.05
CA GLY A 22 -2.30 11.74 18.74
C GLY A 22 -2.09 10.26 18.38
N TRP A 23 -2.69 9.35 19.15
CA TRP A 23 -2.65 7.91 18.88
C TRP A 23 -3.31 7.54 17.56
N LEU A 24 -4.49 8.09 17.29
CA LEU A 24 -5.18 7.85 16.01
C LEU A 24 -4.35 8.38 14.83
N ALA A 25 -3.82 9.61 14.92
CA ALA A 25 -2.99 10.17 13.87
C ALA A 25 -1.72 9.36 13.63
N THR A 26 -1.06 8.85 14.67
CA THR A 26 0.12 7.98 14.51
C THR A 26 -0.24 6.61 13.96
N LEU A 27 -1.36 6.02 14.38
CA LEU A 27 -1.82 4.74 13.85
C LEU A 27 -2.15 4.84 12.37
N PHE A 28 -2.96 5.83 11.97
CA PHE A 28 -3.33 6.04 10.57
C PHE A 28 -2.13 6.49 9.73
N GLY A 29 -1.29 7.41 10.24
CA GLY A 29 -0.10 7.86 9.54
C GLY A 29 0.94 6.75 9.36
N GLY A 30 1.16 5.94 10.39
CA GLY A 30 2.06 4.79 10.35
C GLY A 30 1.55 3.66 9.45
N ALA A 31 0.25 3.34 9.54
CA ALA A 31 -0.38 2.35 8.65
C ALA A 31 -0.35 2.82 7.20
N TYR A 32 -0.65 4.09 6.93
CA TYR A 32 -0.56 4.67 5.60
C TYR A 32 0.88 4.65 5.08
N TYR A 33 1.86 5.05 5.90
CA TYR A 33 3.27 5.01 5.51
C TYR A 33 3.73 3.58 5.18
N ALA A 34 3.41 2.61 6.04
CA ALA A 34 3.73 1.20 5.82
C ALA A 34 3.03 0.61 4.59
N ALA A 35 1.77 1.00 4.34
CA ALA A 35 1.03 0.59 3.15
C ALA A 35 1.46 1.33 1.88
N SER A 36 2.03 2.53 2.02
CA SER A 36 2.54 3.38 0.92
C SER A 36 3.89 2.93 0.39
N GLY A 37 4.19 1.62 0.49
CA GLY A 37 5.37 0.98 -0.06
C GLY A 37 5.67 1.49 -1.48
N PRO A 38 6.94 1.40 -1.93
CA PRO A 38 7.41 2.06 -3.14
C PRO A 38 6.42 1.83 -4.27
N LYS A 39 5.93 2.94 -4.85
CA LYS A 39 5.04 2.92 -6.01
C LYS A 39 5.79 2.14 -7.09
N LYS A 40 5.54 0.84 -7.20
CA LYS A 40 6.05 0.04 -8.31
C LYS A 40 5.56 0.80 -9.54
N PRO A 41 6.46 1.24 -10.44
CA PRO A 41 6.05 2.04 -11.58
C PRO A 41 4.88 1.31 -12.24
N ALA A 42 3.82 2.05 -12.55
CA ALA A 42 2.65 1.54 -13.28
C ALA A 42 3.02 0.95 -14.66
N ASN A 43 4.31 0.97 -15.02
CA ASN A 43 4.93 0.36 -16.19
C ASN A 43 5.44 -1.07 -15.94
N ALA A 44 5.33 -1.61 -14.72
CA ALA A 44 5.31 -3.05 -14.54
C ALA A 44 3.93 -3.55 -14.96
N VAL A 45 3.64 -3.43 -16.26
CA VAL A 45 2.67 -4.28 -16.95
C VAL A 45 2.89 -5.66 -16.36
N ALA A 46 1.87 -6.20 -15.71
CA ALA A 46 1.87 -7.56 -15.25
C ALA A 46 1.81 -8.46 -16.48
N THR A 47 2.86 -8.47 -17.29
CA THR A 47 3.12 -9.61 -18.14
C THR A 47 3.41 -10.74 -17.16
N PRO A 48 2.58 -11.79 -17.10
CA PRO A 48 2.94 -12.95 -16.32
C PRO A 48 4.34 -13.37 -16.77
N PRO A 49 5.26 -13.75 -15.85
CA PRO A 49 6.57 -14.25 -16.25
C PRO A 49 6.35 -15.28 -17.36
N ILE A 50 6.81 -15.00 -18.57
CA ILE A 50 6.67 -15.89 -19.72
C ILE A 50 7.56 -17.10 -19.37
N ASN A 51 6.98 -18.05 -18.65
CA ASN A 51 7.62 -19.32 -18.32
C ASN A 51 7.48 -20.23 -19.54
N ALA A 52 8.22 -19.89 -20.59
CA ALA A 52 8.32 -20.69 -21.80
C ALA A 52 9.57 -21.56 -21.67
N SER A 53 9.40 -22.89 -21.73
CA SER A 53 10.52 -23.83 -21.65
C SER A 53 11.35 -23.87 -22.95
N SER A 54 10.94 -23.12 -23.98
CA SER A 54 11.60 -23.01 -25.29
C SER A 54 11.37 -21.62 -25.90
N SER A 55 12.33 -21.17 -26.74
CA SER A 55 12.30 -19.85 -27.40
C SER A 55 11.07 -19.65 -28.30
N ASP A 56 10.59 -20.71 -28.96
CA ASP A 56 9.44 -20.63 -29.87
C ASP A 56 8.11 -20.39 -29.13
N GLU A 57 7.97 -20.96 -27.93
CA GLU A 57 6.76 -20.76 -27.10
C GLU A 57 6.66 -19.32 -26.60
N ALA A 58 7.80 -18.69 -26.27
CA ALA A 58 7.82 -17.29 -25.84
C ALA A 58 7.33 -16.34 -26.93
N ASP A 59 7.70 -16.58 -28.18
CA ASP A 59 7.31 -15.73 -29.31
C ASP A 59 5.86 -15.96 -29.75
N PHE A 60 5.34 -17.17 -29.59
CA PHE A 60 3.91 -17.44 -29.71
C PHE A 60 3.08 -16.69 -28.66
N ILE A 61 3.48 -16.76 -27.38
CA ILE A 61 2.74 -16.11 -26.29
C ILE A 61 2.74 -14.58 -26.46
N LYS A 62 3.86 -13.99 -26.89
CA LYS A 62 3.92 -12.55 -27.21
C LYS A 62 2.94 -12.17 -28.32
N LYS A 63 2.92 -12.90 -29.43
CA LYS A 63 1.98 -12.63 -30.53
C LYS A 63 0.52 -12.77 -30.09
N PHE A 64 0.22 -13.78 -29.28
CA PHE A 64 -1.13 -13.98 -28.73
C PHE A 64 -1.57 -12.82 -27.84
N LEU A 65 -0.71 -12.36 -26.92
CA LEU A 65 -0.97 -11.19 -26.06
C LEU A 65 -1.18 -9.92 -26.90
N GLU A 66 -0.31 -9.67 -27.88
CA GLU A 66 -0.43 -8.50 -28.78
C GLU A 66 -1.72 -8.51 -29.61
N GLU A 67 -2.23 -9.68 -29.99
CA GLU A 67 -3.51 -9.81 -30.68
C GLU A 67 -4.72 -9.61 -29.76
N GLN A 68 -4.64 -10.04 -28.50
CA GLN A 68 -5.70 -9.81 -27.51
C GLN A 68 -5.81 -8.33 -27.15
N ASP A 69 -4.69 -7.64 -26.95
CA ASP A 69 -4.66 -6.20 -26.65
C ASP A 69 -5.18 -5.35 -27.84
N LYS A 70 -5.05 -5.82 -29.08
CA LYS A 70 -5.58 -5.12 -30.27
C LYS A 70 -7.06 -5.36 -30.54
N LYS A 71 -7.67 -6.40 -29.94
CA LYS A 71 -9.09 -6.74 -30.12
C LYS A 71 -9.99 -6.13 -29.04
N HIS A 72 -9.42 -5.37 -28.11
CA HIS A 72 -10.10 -4.64 -27.05
C HIS A 72 -10.03 -3.13 -27.28
#